data_AF-A0AAU6XGU7-F1
#
_entry.id   AF-A0AAU6XGU7-F1
#
_cell.length_a   1.000
_cell.length_b   1.000
_cell.length_c   1.000
_cell.angle_alpha   90.00
_cell.angle_beta   90.00
_cell.angle_gamma   90.00
#
_symmetry.space_group_name_H-M   'P 1'
#
loop_
_entity.id
_entity.type
_entity.pdbx_description
1 polymer ?
#
loop_
_entity_poly.entity_id
_entity_poly.type
_entity_poly.pdbx_seq_one_letter_code
_entity_poly.pdbx_strand_id
1 'polypeptide(L)' 'MAGAGSLLTDGAWLWRDDLAYYVTTYRLALPEAFRAHARELGHGPPEVPESRLVEILTRDLGVPMG' A
#
# COMPACT_ATOMS: atom_id res chain seq x y z
N MET A 1 -2.41 14.59 -10.95
CA MET A 1 -3.12 14.85 -9.68
C MET A 1 -3.05 13.57 -8.86
N ALA A 2 -2.02 13.43 -8.02
CA ALA A 2 -1.85 12.24 -7.17
C ALA A 2 -2.64 12.47 -5.88
N GLY A 3 -3.95 12.23 -5.93
CA GLY A 3 -4.79 12.18 -4.74
C GLY A 3 -4.64 10.83 -4.04
N ALA A 4 -4.93 10.77 -2.74
CA ALA A 4 -4.90 9.55 -1.93
C ALA A 4 -5.68 8.36 -2.53
N GLY A 5 -6.56 8.57 -3.52
CA GLY A 5 -7.21 7.51 -4.30
C GLY A 5 -6.28 6.68 -5.20
N SER A 6 -5.00 7.01 -5.28
CA SER A 6 -3.95 6.22 -5.96
C SER A 6 -3.16 5.34 -4.96
N LEU A 7 -3.45 5.40 -3.66
CA LEU A 7 -2.79 4.58 -2.64
C LEU A 7 -3.59 3.31 -2.33
N LEU A 8 -2.88 2.20 -2.27
CA LEU A 8 -3.36 0.88 -1.92
C LEU A 8 -2.64 0.38 -0.66
N THR A 9 -3.29 -0.50 0.10
CA THR A 9 -2.72 -1.10 1.30
C THR A 9 -3.26 -2.51 1.54
N ASP A 10 -2.42 -3.37 2.14
CA ASP A 10 -2.79 -4.65 2.75
C ASP A 10 -2.95 -4.55 4.28
N GLY A 11 -2.89 -3.33 4.83
CA GLY A 11 -2.93 -3.03 6.27
C GLY A 11 -1.55 -2.94 6.93
N ALA A 12 -0.49 -3.41 6.26
CA ALA A 12 0.90 -3.36 6.74
C ALA A 12 1.77 -2.45 5.86
N TRP A 13 1.60 -2.51 4.55
CA TRP A 13 2.33 -1.72 3.58
C TRP A 13 1.39 -0.77 2.82
N LEU A 14 1.96 0.35 2.38
CA LEU A 14 1.31 1.32 1.50
C LEU A 14 2.08 1.36 0.18
N TRP A 15 1.37 1.33 -0.94
CA TRP A 15 1.95 1.49 -2.26
C TRP A 15 1.01 2.23 -3.20
N ARG A 16 1.54 2.69 -4.33
CA ARG A 16 0.72 3.33 -5.37
C ARG A 16 0.15 2.28 -6.32
N ASP A 17 -1.03 2.52 -6.86
CA ASP A 17 -1.66 1.67 -7.87
C ASP A 17 -0.78 1.48 -9.12
N ASP A 18 0.03 2.49 -9.44
CA ASP A 18 0.99 2.46 -10.55
C ASP A 18 2.35 1.84 -10.20
N LEU A 19 2.56 1.28 -8.99
CA LEU A 19 3.84 0.70 -8.59
C LEU A 19 4.32 -0.38 -9.58
N ALA A 20 3.41 -1.21 -10.10
CA ALA A 20 3.73 -2.24 -11.08
C ALA A 20 4.32 -1.67 -12.38
N TYR A 21 3.81 -0.51 -12.83
CA TYR A 21 4.35 0.20 -13.98
C TYR A 21 5.78 0.66 -13.70
N TYR A 22 6.05 1.20 -12.52
CA TYR A 22 7.38 1.69 -12.17
C TYR A 22 8.41 0.57 -12.00
N VAL A 23 8.03 -0.53 -11.35
CA VAL A 23 8.90 -1.72 -11.21
C VAL A 23 9.25 -2.29 -12.57
N THR A 24 8.27 -2.38 -13.48
CA THR A 24 8.48 -2.96 -14.81
C THR A 24 9.30 -2.04 -15.72
N THR A 25 8.97 -0.74 -15.75
CA THR A 25 9.59 0.26 -16.63
C THR A 25 11.00 0.61 -16.18
N TYR A 26 11.18 0.85 -14.88
CA TYR A 26 12.43 1.38 -14.32
C TYR A 26 13.24 0.35 -13.53
N ARG A 27 12.81 -0.91 -13.49
CA ARG A 27 13.47 -2.00 -12.76
C ARG A 27 13.73 -1.67 -11.29
N LEU A 28 12.80 -0.95 -10.67
CA LEU A 28 12.93 -0.57 -9.26
C LEU A 28 13.02 -1.81 -8.38
N ALA A 29 14.06 -1.85 -7.56
CA ALA A 29 14.21 -2.88 -6.55
C ALA A 29 13.20 -2.64 -5.42
N LEU A 30 12.30 -3.59 -5.21
CA LEU A 30 11.42 -3.58 -4.05
C LEU A 30 12.16 -4.08 -2.81
N PRO A 31 11.91 -3.49 -1.62
CA PRO A 31 12.45 -3.99 -0.36
C PRO A 31 12.17 -5.48 -0.17
N GLU A 32 13.12 -6.21 0.38
CA GLU A 32 12.97 -7.65 0.56
C GLU A 32 11.80 -8.01 1.48
N ALA A 33 11.65 -7.28 2.58
CA ALA A 33 10.54 -7.45 3.52
C ALA A 33 9.17 -7.28 2.86
N PHE A 34 9.01 -6.30 1.95
CA PHE A 34 7.78 -6.12 1.18
C PHE A 34 7.48 -7.34 0.30
N ARG A 35 8.49 -7.85 -0.41
CA ARG A 35 8.33 -9.04 -1.28
C ARG A 35 8.09 -10.32 -0.50
N ALA A 36 8.62 -10.44 0.70
CA ALA A 36 8.39 -11.58 1.59
C ALA A 36 6.95 -11.56 2.09
N HIS A 37 6.50 -10.41 2.61
CA HIS A 37 5.13 -10.22 3.07
C HIS A 37 4.08 -10.51 1.99
N ALA A 38 4.27 -9.96 0.79
CA ALA A 38 3.37 -10.22 -0.33
C ALA A 38 3.31 -11.71 -0.72
N ARG A 39 4.41 -12.46 -0.54
CA ARG A 39 4.44 -13.91 -0.79
C ARG A 39 3.73 -14.71 0.30
N GLU A 40 3.89 -14.31 1.56
CA GLU A 40 3.17 -14.91 2.70
C GLU A 40 1.65 -14.78 2.55
N LEU A 41 1.19 -13.66 1.97
CA LEU A 41 -0.21 -13.42 1.62
C LEU A 41 -0.66 -14.09 0.30
N GLY A 42 0.21 -14.85 -0.37
CA GLY A 42 -0.13 -15.50 -1.65
C GLY A 42 -0.41 -14.52 -2.80
N HIS A 43 0.19 -13.32 -2.75
CA HIS A 43 -0.04 -12.22 -3.71
C HIS A 43 -1.48 -11.68 -3.75
N GLY A 44 -2.33 -12.05 -2.79
CA GLY A 44 -3.68 -11.51 -2.62
C GLY A 44 -3.77 -10.72 -1.32
N PRO A 45 -3.84 -9.38 -1.35
CA PRO A 45 -4.01 -8.61 -0.12
C PRO A 45 -5.34 -9.00 0.56
N PRO A 46 -5.36 -9.19 1.89
CA PRO A 46 -6.57 -9.51 2.62
C PRO A 46 -7.52 -8.31 2.66
N GLU A 47 -8.77 -8.56 3.03
CA GLU A 47 -9.68 -7.47 3.38
C GLU A 47 -9.17 -6.75 4.64
N VAL A 48 -8.95 -5.44 4.53
CA VAL A 48 -8.45 -4.61 5.63
C VAL A 48 -9.64 -3.99 6.35
N PRO A 49 -9.79 -4.17 7.67
CA PRO A 49 -10.93 -3.61 8.40
C PRO A 49 -10.91 -2.08 8.36
N GLU A 50 -12.09 -1.47 8.29
CA GLU A 50 -12.25 -0.01 8.21
C GLU A 50 -11.52 0.73 9.34
N SER A 51 -11.56 0.21 10.57
CA SER A 51 -10.84 0.79 11.70
C SER A 51 -9.33 0.91 11.46
N ARG A 52 -8.73 -0.06 10.77
CA ARG A 52 -7.33 -0.04 10.39
C ARG A 52 -7.07 0.95 9.26
N LEU A 53 -7.98 1.06 8.29
CA LEU A 53 -7.87 2.07 7.23
C LEU A 53 -7.93 3.49 7.79
N VAL A 54 -8.84 3.75 8.74
CA VAL A 54 -8.94 5.03 9.44
C VAL A 54 -7.67 5.32 10.23
N GLU A 55 -7.10 4.31 10.91
CA GLU A 55 -5.82 4.48 11.60
C GLU A 55 -4.70 4.88 10.63
N ILE A 56 -4.56 4.18 9.50
CA ILE A 56 -3.55 4.48 8.48
C ILE A 56 -3.75 5.90 7.93
N LEU A 57 -5.00 6.27 7.60
CA LEU A 57 -5.32 7.60 7.08
C LEU A 57 -4.96 8.71 8.06
N THR A 58 -5.29 8.54 9.34
CA THR A 58 -5.14 9.60 10.35
C THR A 58 -3.76 9.66 10.98
N ARG A 59 -3.12 8.51 11.24
CA ARG A 59 -1.83 8.44 11.94
C ARG A 59 -0.64 8.42 11.00
N ASP A 60 -0.72 7.62 9.94
CA ASP A 60 0.42 7.40 9.06
C ASP A 60 0.43 8.42 7.92
N LEU A 61 -0.75 8.77 7.40
CA LEU A 61 -0.91 9.73 6.31
C LEU A 61 -1.29 11.14 6.76
N GLY A 62 -1.69 11.32 8.03
CA GLY A 62 -2.02 12.63 8.59
C GLY A 62 -3.24 13.30 7.96
N VAL A 63 -4.12 12.54 7.31
CA VAL A 63 -5.34 13.05 6.68
C VAL A 63 -6.39 13.28 7.77
N PRO A 64 -6.89 14.52 7.96
CA PRO A 64 -7.91 14.79 8.95
C PRO A 64 -9.24 14.12 8.55
N MET A 65 -9.86 13.42 9.49
CA MET A 65 -11.25 13.01 9.35
C MET A 65 -12.12 14.22 9.71
N GLY A 66 -12.91 14.70 8.75
CA GLY A 66 -13.82 15.83 8.92
C GLY A 66 -15.07 15.49 9.74
#